data_AF-A0A956U9X8-F1
#
_entry.id   AF-A0A956U9X8-F1
#
_cell.length_a   1.000
_cell.length_b   1.000
_cell.length_c   1.000
_cell.angle_alpha   90.00
_cell.angle_beta   90.00
_cell.angle_gamma   90.00
#
_symmetry.space_group_name_H-M   'P 1'
#
loop_
_entity.id
_entity.type
_entity.pdbx_description
1 polymer ?
#
loop_
_entity_poly.entity_id
_entity_poly.type
_entity_poly.pdbx_seq_one_letter_code
_entity_poly.pdbx_strand_id
1 'polypeptide(L)'
;MNPVTENRFYNWLIGFPDLSRQRLKRINLAATSSAHIVLALSYGIFDPHIRALNRVITNFLLIRMKCERSGDTIRVARLETKLQELHEAIDLLTDVERAEDPEGRLCKRVVDLKRREAG
;
A
#
# COMPACT_ATOMS: atom_id res chain seq x y z
N MET A 1 16.68 13.15 -10.38
CA MET A 1 16.19 11.77 -10.31
C MET A 1 14.98 11.76 -9.40
N ASN A 2 13.87 11.14 -9.81
CA ASN A 2 12.64 11.14 -9.02
C ASN A 2 12.85 10.14 -7.86
N PRO A 3 12.77 10.52 -6.57
CA PRO A 3 13.04 9.61 -5.44
C PRO A 3 12.14 8.36 -5.47
N VAL A 4 11.00 8.49 -6.13
CA VAL A 4 10.05 7.45 -6.48
C VAL A 4 10.63 6.25 -7.24
N THR A 5 11.54 6.47 -8.20
CA THR A 5 12.16 5.37 -8.98
C THR A 5 13.17 4.55 -8.17
N GLU A 6 13.57 5.03 -7.00
CA GLU A 6 14.43 4.29 -6.06
C GLU A 6 13.62 3.43 -5.06
N ASN A 7 12.28 3.59 -5.02
CA ASN A 7 11.43 2.75 -4.19
C ASN A 7 11.41 1.32 -4.74
N ARG A 8 12.10 0.42 -4.04
CA ARG A 8 12.16 -1.02 -4.30
C ARG A 8 10.78 -1.65 -4.52
N PHE A 9 9.78 -1.24 -3.75
CA PHE A 9 8.43 -1.80 -3.86
C PHE A 9 7.75 -1.34 -5.14
N TYR A 10 7.92 -0.08 -5.54
CA TYR A 10 7.37 0.42 -6.81
C TYR A 10 7.94 -0.35 -8.01
N ASN A 11 9.26 -0.54 -8.03
CA ASN A 11 9.94 -1.31 -9.10
C ASN A 11 9.51 -2.79 -9.13
N TRP A 12 9.11 -3.35 -8.00
CA TRP A 12 8.54 -4.69 -7.96
C TRP A 12 7.10 -4.72 -8.46
N LEU A 13 6.28 -3.76 -8.05
CA LEU A 13 4.85 -3.67 -8.38
C LEU A 13 4.60 -3.30 -9.85
N ILE A 14 5.46 -2.48 -10.46
CA ILE A 14 5.36 -2.16 -11.89
C ILE A 14 5.59 -3.40 -12.77
N GLY A 15 6.25 -4.43 -12.25
CA GLY A 15 6.40 -5.72 -12.93
C GLY A 15 5.13 -6.58 -12.95
N PHE A 16 4.06 -6.18 -12.26
CA PHE A 16 2.81 -6.95 -12.24
C PHE A 16 2.07 -6.83 -13.58
N PRO A 17 1.38 -7.88 -14.06
CA PRO A 17 0.51 -7.81 -15.23
C PRO A 17 -0.58 -6.74 -15.07
N ASP A 18 -1.01 -6.14 -16.19
CA ASP A 18 -2.04 -5.10 -16.21
C ASP A 18 -3.31 -5.48 -15.45
N LEU A 19 -3.78 -6.72 -15.61
CA LEU A 19 -4.97 -7.21 -14.93
C LEU A 19 -4.81 -7.18 -13.41
N SER A 20 -3.64 -7.55 -12.91
CA SER A 20 -3.31 -7.53 -11.48
C SER A 20 -3.17 -6.10 -10.97
N ARG A 21 -2.59 -5.18 -11.75
CA ARG A 21 -2.52 -3.75 -11.41
C ARG A 21 -3.90 -3.10 -11.34
N GLN A 22 -4.79 -3.42 -12.28
CA GLN A 22 -6.18 -2.93 -12.27
C GLN A 22 -6.95 -3.46 -11.06
N ARG A 23 -6.78 -4.74 -10.72
CA ARG A 23 -7.35 -5.33 -9.50
C ARG A 23 -6.82 -4.64 -8.25
N LEU A 24 -5.50 -4.44 -8.18
CA LEU A 24 -4.84 -3.71 -7.09
C LEU A 24 -5.39 -2.28 -6.95
N LYS A 25 -5.58 -1.56 -8.06
CA LYS A 25 -6.22 -0.23 -8.09
C LYS A 25 -7.63 -0.25 -7.51
N ARG A 26 -8.47 -1.22 -7.90
CA ARG A 26 -9.83 -1.36 -7.35
C ARG A 26 -9.81 -1.60 -5.84
N ILE A 27 -8.90 -2.45 -5.36
CA ILE A 27 -8.80 -2.74 -3.92
C ILE A 27 -8.26 -1.53 -3.16
N ASN A 28 -7.21 -0.87 -3.68
CA ASN A 28 -6.65 0.31 -3.05
C ASN A 28 -7.68 1.46 -2.97
N LEU A 29 -8.49 1.62 -4.01
CA LEU A 29 -9.62 2.55 -4.00
C LEU A 29 -10.73 2.14 -3.01
N ALA A 30 -10.93 0.86 -2.72
CA ALA A 30 -11.93 0.42 -1.74
C ALA A 30 -11.46 0.57 -0.29
N ALA A 31 -10.15 0.62 -0.04
CA ALA A 31 -9.58 0.78 1.30
C ALA A 31 -9.72 2.22 1.81
N THR A 32 -10.18 2.38 3.05
CA THR A 32 -10.43 3.69 3.68
C THR A 32 -9.36 4.12 4.68
N SER A 33 -8.40 3.25 5.05
CA SER A 33 -7.27 3.59 5.92
C SER A 33 -6.03 2.74 5.63
N SER A 34 -4.85 3.13 6.15
CA SER A 34 -3.61 2.36 6.07
C SER A 34 -3.70 0.98 6.75
N ALA A 35 -4.49 0.88 7.83
CA ALA A 35 -4.80 -0.40 8.47
C ALA A 35 -5.62 -1.36 7.57
N HIS A 36 -6.32 -0.83 6.56
CA HIS A 36 -7.06 -1.62 5.55
C HIS A 36 -6.21 -2.00 4.32
N ILE A 37 -4.90 -1.72 4.32
CA ILE A 37 -3.95 -2.31 3.36
C ILE A 37 -3.72 -3.82 3.66
N VAL A 38 -4.60 -4.44 4.46
CA VAL A 38 -4.85 -5.87 4.36
C VAL A 38 -5.69 -6.10 3.10
N LEU A 39 -5.04 -5.95 1.94
CA LEU A 39 -5.55 -6.18 0.60
C LEU A 39 -6.34 -7.50 0.58
N ALA A 40 -7.66 -7.34 0.56
CA ALA A 40 -8.64 -8.32 0.99
C ALA A 40 -8.27 -9.76 0.62
N LEU A 41 -8.21 -10.62 1.63
CA LEU A 41 -7.85 -12.05 1.56
C LEU A 41 -8.57 -12.79 0.41
N SER A 42 -9.78 -12.33 0.05
CA SER A 42 -10.57 -12.83 -1.07
C SER A 42 -9.96 -12.62 -2.46
N TYR A 43 -9.20 -11.54 -2.70
CA TYR A 43 -8.61 -11.27 -4.02
C TYR A 43 -7.33 -12.06 -4.29
N GLY A 44 -6.56 -12.40 -3.24
CA GLY A 44 -5.35 -13.24 -3.36
C GLY A 44 -5.63 -14.69 -3.76
N ILE A 45 -6.88 -15.15 -3.67
CA ILE A 45 -7.25 -16.50 -4.11
C ILE A 45 -7.11 -16.63 -5.63
N PHE A 46 -7.50 -15.60 -6.39
CA PHE A 46 -7.59 -15.64 -7.86
C PHE A 46 -6.49 -14.85 -8.59
N ASP A 47 -5.54 -14.27 -7.85
CA ASP A 47 -4.44 -13.50 -8.41
C ASP A 47 -3.11 -13.82 -7.68
N PRO A 48 -2.17 -14.52 -8.33
CA PRO A 48 -0.91 -14.93 -7.68
C PRO A 48 0.00 -13.75 -7.31
N HIS A 49 -0.09 -12.61 -8.02
CA HIS A 49 0.74 -11.44 -7.73
C HIS A 49 0.21 -10.68 -6.52
N ILE A 50 -1.12 -10.52 -6.43
CA ILE A 50 -1.76 -9.97 -5.23
C ILE A 50 -1.53 -10.91 -4.04
N ARG A 51 -1.55 -12.24 -4.25
CA ARG A 51 -1.20 -13.20 -3.19
C ARG A 51 0.24 -13.01 -2.68
N ALA A 52 1.20 -12.78 -3.58
CA ALA A 52 2.58 -12.53 -3.21
C ALA A 52 2.71 -11.23 -2.40
N LEU A 53 2.02 -10.15 -2.83
CA LEU A 53 1.93 -8.89 -2.09
C LEU A 53 1.33 -9.09 -0.68
N ASN A 54 0.24 -9.84 -0.58
CA ASN A 54 -0.39 -10.15 0.71
C ASN A 54 0.56 -10.89 1.65
N ARG A 55 1.32 -11.87 1.16
CA ARG A 55 2.32 -12.58 1.98
C ARG A 55 3.39 -11.65 2.53
N VAL A 56 3.86 -10.69 1.74
CA VAL A 56 4.86 -9.70 2.18
C VAL A 56 4.28 -8.82 3.31
N ILE A 57 3.08 -8.28 3.12
CA ILE A 57 2.40 -7.45 4.12
C ILE A 57 2.17 -8.24 5.41
N THR A 58 1.59 -9.43 5.32
CA THR A 58 1.34 -10.30 6.48
C THR A 58 2.63 -10.62 7.23
N ASN A 59 3.72 -10.91 6.52
CA ASN A 59 5.01 -11.17 7.17
C ASN A 59 5.53 -9.94 7.92
N PHE A 60 5.44 -8.73 7.34
CA PHE A 60 5.82 -7.50 8.06
C PHE A 60 4.99 -7.29 9.32
N LEU A 61 3.67 -7.50 9.25
CA LEU A 61 2.78 -7.39 10.41
C LEU A 61 3.13 -8.42 11.50
N LEU A 62 3.36 -9.69 11.13
CA LEU A 62 3.73 -10.74 12.09
C LEU A 62 5.08 -10.45 12.76
N ILE A 63 6.08 -9.97 11.99
CA ILE A 63 7.39 -9.59 12.55
C ILE A 63 7.21 -8.38 13.46
N ARG A 64 6.42 -7.37 13.08
CA ARG A 64 6.13 -6.20 13.90
C ARG A 64 5.51 -6.60 15.23
N MET A 65 4.48 -7.44 15.22
CA MET A 65 3.85 -7.97 16.44
C MET A 65 4.85 -8.72 17.34
N LYS A 66 5.79 -9.48 16.75
CA LYS A 66 6.84 -10.17 17.50
C LYS A 66 7.82 -9.18 18.13
N CYS A 67 8.24 -8.16 17.39
CA CYS A 67 9.14 -7.10 17.87
C CYS A 67 8.50 -6.24 18.96
N GLU A 68 7.22 -5.89 18.81
CA GLU A 68 6.43 -5.18 19.84
C GLU A 68 6.41 -5.98 21.14
N ARG A 69 6.11 -7.29 21.07
CA ARG A 69 6.13 -8.18 22.25
C ARG A 69 7.50 -8.32 22.90
N SER A 70 8.58 -8.24 22.13
CA SER A 70 9.94 -8.30 22.65
C SER A 70 10.52 -6.95 23.07
N GLY A 71 9.76 -5.85 22.93
CA GLY A 71 10.23 -4.49 23.22
C GLY A 71 11.30 -3.96 22.25
N ASP A 72 11.43 -4.54 21.05
CA ASP A 72 12.44 -4.14 20.04
C ASP A 72 11.92 -2.95 19.22
N THR A 73 11.91 -1.78 19.85
CA THR A 73 11.34 -0.54 19.29
C THR A 73 12.05 -0.07 18.02
N ILE A 74 13.36 -0.32 17.89
CA ILE A 74 14.14 0.02 16.70
C ILE A 74 13.64 -0.78 15.50
N ARG A 75 13.43 -2.09 15.66
CA ARG A 75 12.89 -2.91 14.56
C ARG A 75 11.44 -2.57 14.24
N VAL A 76 10.61 -2.22 15.23
CA VAL A 76 9.24 -1.75 15.00
C VAL A 76 9.24 -0.52 14.10
N ALA A 77 10.02 0.51 14.42
CA ALA A 77 10.10 1.72 13.61
C ALA A 77 10.57 1.44 12.17
N ARG A 78 11.58 0.57 12.00
CA ARG A 78 12.05 0.15 10.67
C ARG A 78 10.98 -0.58 9.86
N LEU A 79 10.17 -1.42 10.51
CA LEU A 79 9.07 -2.14 9.86
C LEU A 79 7.94 -1.18 9.46
N GLU A 80 7.65 -0.18 10.29
CA GLU A 80 6.67 0.86 9.98
C GLU A 80 7.12 1.71 8.78
N THR A 81 8.39 2.11 8.70
CA THR A 81 8.94 2.76 7.50
C THR A 81 8.78 1.87 6.27
N LYS A 82 9.06 0.57 6.37
CA LYS A 82 8.92 -0.36 5.23
C LYS A 82 7.47 -0.56 4.78
N LEU A 83 6.53 -0.60 5.72
CA LEU A 83 5.10 -0.67 5.43
C LEU A 83 4.61 0.62 4.77
N GLN A 84 5.11 1.78 5.21
CA GLN A 84 4.81 3.08 4.63
C GLN A 84 5.36 3.20 3.20
N GLU A 85 6.63 2.83 2.96
CA GLU A 85 7.23 2.79 1.62
C GLU A 85 6.44 1.89 0.64
N LEU A 86 5.97 0.73 1.13
CA LEU A 86 5.15 -0.19 0.34
C LEU A 86 3.79 0.42 0.02
N HIS A 87 3.20 1.11 0.99
CA HIS A 87 1.92 1.76 0.81
C HIS A 87 1.98 2.88 -0.23
N GLU A 88 2.98 3.76 -0.14
CA GLU A 88 3.24 4.81 -1.12
C GLU A 88 3.45 4.25 -2.53
N ALA A 89 4.16 3.12 -2.64
CA ALA A 89 4.35 2.45 -3.92
C ALA A 89 3.04 1.95 -4.54
N ILE A 90 2.10 1.45 -3.72
CA ILE A 90 0.77 1.02 -4.17
C ILE A 90 -0.06 2.24 -4.59
N ASP A 91 -0.08 3.31 -3.79
CA ASP A 91 -0.82 4.53 -4.09
C ASP A 91 -0.36 5.15 -5.42
N LEU A 92 0.96 5.24 -5.60
CA LEU A 92 1.56 5.71 -6.84
C LEU A 92 1.22 4.83 -8.04
N LEU A 93 1.35 3.50 -7.93
CA LEU A 93 1.02 2.58 -9.02
C LEU A 93 -0.46 2.66 -9.43
N THR A 94 -1.32 3.07 -8.49
CA THR A 94 -2.78 3.05 -8.68
C THR A 94 -3.37 4.43 -8.92
N ASP A 95 -2.53 5.47 -8.99
CA ASP A 95 -2.92 6.90 -9.10
C ASP A 95 -3.93 7.32 -8.01
N VAL A 96 -3.74 6.83 -6.79
CA VAL A 96 -4.59 7.20 -5.65
C VAL A 96 -3.88 8.28 -4.83
N GLU A 97 -4.41 9.50 -4.84
CA GLU A 97 -3.98 10.54 -3.91
C GLU A 97 -4.65 10.34 -2.54
N ARG A 98 -3.86 10.29 -1.47
CA ARG A 98 -4.35 10.29 -0.08
C ARG A 98 -4.00 11.62 0.57
N ALA A 99 -4.89 12.11 1.44
CA ALA A 99 -4.58 13.27 2.27
C ALA A 99 -3.92 12.79 3.56
N GLU A 100 -2.80 13.41 3.92
CA GLU A 100 -2.23 13.26 5.25
C GLU A 100 -3.21 13.87 6.27
N ASP A 101 -3.59 13.11 7.30
CA ASP A 101 -4.23 13.71 8.48
C ASP A 101 -3.14 14.29 9.43
N PRO A 102 -3.51 15.23 10.33
CA PRO A 102 -2.56 15.85 11.26
C PRO A 102 -1.90 14.89 12.26
N GLU A 103 -2.34 13.63 12.32
CA GLU A 103 -1.88 12.58 13.22
C GLU A 103 -1.04 11.51 12.49
N GLY A 104 -0.70 11.73 11.21
CA GLY A 104 0.07 10.81 10.39
C GLY A 104 -0.71 9.59 9.92
N ARG A 105 -2.05 9.61 9.99
CA ARG A 105 -2.90 8.56 9.41
C ARG A 105 -3.34 8.99 8.01
N LEU A 106 -3.09 8.13 7.03
CA LEU A 106 -3.45 8.39 5.63
C LEU A 106 -4.96 8.18 5.44
N CYS A 107 -5.70 9.27 5.34
CA CYS A 107 -7.13 9.29 5.09
C CYS A 107 -7.40 9.52 3.60
N LYS A 108 -8.30 8.73 3.02
CA LYS A 108 -8.62 8.82 1.58
C LYS A 108 -9.29 10.16 1.26
N ARG A 109 -8.74 10.95 0.35
CA ARG A 109 -9.49 11.98 -0.38
C ARG A 109 -9.83 11.42 -1.75
N VAL A 110 -11.12 11.32 -2.05
CA VAL A 110 -11.57 11.06 -3.44
C VAL A 110 -11.33 12.37 -4.19
N VAL A 111 -10.25 12.44 -4.96
CA VAL A 111 -10.05 13.57 -5.87
C VAL A 111 -11.08 13.42 -6.98
N ASP A 112 -12.06 14.30 -6.99
CA ASP A 112 -13.01 14.49 -8.09
C ASP A 112 -12.26 15.02 -9.34
N LEU A 113 -11.36 14.23 -9.91
CA LEU A 113 -10.56 14.61 -11.08
C LEU A 113 -11.27 14.29 -12.41
N LYS A 114 -12.60 14.27 -12.40
CA LYS A 114 -13.44 14.24 -13.62
C LYS A 114 -14.52 15.33 -13.67
N ARG A 115 -14.55 16.27 -12.73
CA ARG A 115 -15.66 17.25 -12.62
C ARG A 115 -15.30 18.72 -12.84
N ARG A 116 -14.04 19.06 -13.15
CA ARG A 116 -13.64 20.47 -13.40
C ARG A 116 -13.00 20.74 -14.77
N GLU A 117 -12.83 19.74 -15.63
CA GLU A 117 -12.50 19.95 -17.06
C GLU A 117 -13.72 19.71 -18.00
N ALA A 118 -14.92 19.54 -17.42
CA ALA A 118 -16.15 19.32 -18.16
C ALA A 118 -17.31 20.25 -17.72
N GLY A 119 -16.99 21.38 -17.08
CA GLY A 119 -17.97 22.38 -16.64
C GLY A 119 -17.36 23.76 -16.55
#